data_AF-A0A9D4SQ77-F1
#
_entry.id   AF-A0A9D4SQ77-F1
#
_cell.length_a   1.000
_cell.length_b   1.000
_cell.length_c   1.000
_cell.angle_alpha   90.00
_cell.angle_beta   90.00
_cell.angle_gamma   90.00
#
_symmetry.space_group_name_H-M   'P 1'
#
loop_
_entity.id
_entity.type
_entity.pdbx_description
1 polymer ?
#
loop_
_entity_poly.entity_id
_entity_poly.type
_entity_poly.pdbx_seq_one_letter_code
_entity_poly.pdbx_strand_id
1 'polypeptide(L)'
;MRIRWISFRPEVQSPKLKETSLARQLLADDSYDRVRLGPWTEPYLRVLSPVLASCRSSAEQIFLPDIGELSLDSVTVLCNALASSKRVKHLIVAVRQEPDARVALLCDTLKNNRYIERLNIEIEKTDSAKEILCALTVNAAVTFLDITLREAANEETTKAFSDMLSRNDAITSMSVWLEGEDAQHFLDSIARAMARNRFIVSFISRVDCRIYVPCSILESVRRNKCSLNRAVEFALQRRVDRRGAECFELFVGRPCMINQVTEVAGITDEEARLKVVAAEHLLREKYFVLTGIVRRSVVCWPADATQIDALNSDCWRAIARYLRLNDVCIQ
;
A
#
# COMPACT_ATOMS: atom_id res chain seq x y z
N MET A 1 -6.16 -7.18 22.42
CA MET A 1 -7.55 -6.72 22.67
C MET A 1 -8.50 -7.72 21.99
N ARG A 2 -9.37 -8.41 22.73
CA ARG A 2 -10.24 -9.47 22.19
C ARG A 2 -11.43 -8.85 21.45
N ILE A 3 -11.44 -8.92 20.12
CA ILE A 3 -12.57 -8.51 19.28
C ILE A 3 -13.66 -9.60 19.38
N ARG A 4 -14.85 -9.25 19.86
CA ARG A 4 -16.00 -10.15 19.92
C ARG A 4 -16.67 -10.22 18.56
N TRP A 5 -16.76 -11.41 17.99
CA TRP A 5 -17.66 -11.69 16.88
C TRP A 5 -19.10 -11.66 17.41
N ILE A 6 -19.92 -10.77 16.89
CA ILE A 6 -21.38 -10.86 17.06
C ILE A 6 -21.93 -11.28 15.70
N SER A 7 -22.06 -12.59 15.48
CA SER A 7 -22.89 -13.09 14.38
C SER A 7 -24.31 -13.28 14.91
N PHE A 8 -25.25 -12.50 14.38
CA PHE A 8 -26.67 -12.70 14.67
C PHE A 8 -27.20 -13.81 13.76
N ARG A 9 -27.68 -14.92 14.34
CA ARG A 9 -28.60 -15.83 13.64
C ARG A 9 -30.00 -15.18 13.68
N PRO A 10 -30.70 -15.03 12.55
CA PRO A 10 -31.98 -14.33 12.55
C PRO A 10 -33.12 -15.27 12.94
N GLU A 11 -33.74 -15.04 14.09
CA GLU A 11 -35.10 -15.51 14.38
C GLU A 11 -36.13 -14.47 13.94
N VAL A 12 -36.92 -14.88 12.94
CA VAL A 12 -38.34 -14.57 12.65
C VAL A 12 -38.82 -13.17 13.04
N GLN A 13 -38.25 -12.13 12.41
CA GLN A 13 -38.84 -10.80 12.16
C GLN A 13 -37.91 -10.08 11.17
N SER A 14 -38.46 -9.35 10.19
CA SER A 14 -37.75 -8.92 8.97
C SER A 14 -36.31 -8.41 9.23
N PRO A 15 -35.26 -9.12 8.80
CA PRO A 15 -33.87 -8.87 9.23
C PRO A 15 -33.38 -7.45 8.94
N LYS A 16 -33.80 -6.86 7.81
CA LYS A 16 -33.40 -5.51 7.36
C LYS A 16 -33.76 -4.37 8.33
N LEU A 17 -34.85 -4.52 9.09
CA LEU A 17 -35.34 -3.49 10.03
C LEU A 17 -34.56 -3.52 11.37
N LYS A 18 -34.17 -4.71 11.84
CA LYS A 18 -33.36 -4.85 13.06
C LYS A 18 -31.95 -4.32 12.82
N GLU A 19 -31.40 -4.53 11.63
CA GLU A 19 -30.01 -4.15 11.36
C GLU A 19 -29.83 -2.65 11.07
N THR A 20 -30.80 -1.98 10.44
CA THR A 20 -30.79 -0.52 10.29
C THR A 20 -30.98 0.20 11.63
N SER A 21 -31.78 -0.36 12.54
CA SER A 21 -31.87 0.10 13.93
C SER A 21 -30.55 -0.05 14.68
N LEU A 22 -29.84 -1.17 14.48
CA LEU A 22 -28.52 -1.40 15.06
C LEU A 22 -27.49 -0.40 14.53
N ALA A 23 -27.46 -0.15 13.22
CA ALA A 23 -26.56 0.85 12.63
C ALA A 23 -26.79 2.25 13.23
N ARG A 24 -28.04 2.66 13.46
CA ARG A 24 -28.39 3.92 14.13
C ARG A 24 -28.01 3.94 15.60
N GLN A 25 -28.13 2.83 16.32
CA GLN A 25 -27.71 2.71 17.71
C GLN A 25 -26.19 2.78 17.86
N LEU A 26 -25.43 2.07 17.02
CA LEU A 26 -23.96 2.15 17.02
C LEU A 26 -23.46 3.56 16.71
N LEU A 27 -24.20 4.28 15.88
CA LEU A 27 -24.03 5.70 15.60
C LEU A 27 -24.28 6.60 16.81
N ALA A 28 -25.36 6.35 17.55
CA ALA A 28 -25.70 7.10 18.75
C ALA A 28 -24.69 6.84 19.89
N ASP A 29 -24.17 5.61 19.99
CA ASP A 29 -23.30 5.15 21.07
C ASP A 29 -21.79 5.35 20.76
N ASP A 30 -21.44 5.99 19.64
CA ASP A 30 -20.06 6.25 19.20
C ASP A 30 -19.17 4.99 19.15
N SER A 31 -19.77 3.82 18.93
CA SER A 31 -19.14 2.50 19.13
C SER A 31 -18.86 1.74 17.83
N TYR A 32 -18.96 2.45 16.71
CA TYR A 32 -18.88 1.86 15.37
C TYR A 32 -17.50 1.27 15.03
N ASP A 33 -16.43 1.80 15.63
CA ASP A 33 -15.07 1.28 15.52
C ASP A 33 -14.89 -0.12 16.13
N ARG A 34 -15.81 -0.55 17.01
CA ARG A 34 -15.74 -1.82 17.73
C ARG A 34 -16.51 -2.95 17.07
N VAL A 35 -17.31 -2.66 16.03
CA VAL A 35 -18.20 -3.63 15.40
C VAL A 35 -17.87 -3.74 13.92
N ARG A 36 -17.46 -4.94 13.49
CA ARG A 36 -17.42 -5.29 12.07
C ARG A 36 -18.84 -5.57 11.62
N LEU A 37 -19.49 -4.59 11.01
CA LEU A 37 -20.75 -4.85 10.31
C LEU A 37 -20.46 -5.69 9.07
N GLY A 38 -21.41 -6.59 8.76
CA GLY A 38 -21.41 -7.38 7.52
C GLY A 38 -21.51 -6.48 6.28
N PRO A 39 -21.89 -7.03 5.11
CA PRO A 39 -21.86 -6.26 3.89
C PRO A 39 -22.68 -4.98 3.97
N TRP A 40 -22.07 -3.85 3.59
CA TRP A 40 -22.72 -2.55 3.57
C TRP A 40 -23.69 -2.49 2.38
N THR A 41 -24.87 -3.06 2.57
CA THR A 41 -25.96 -2.99 1.58
C THR A 41 -26.55 -1.57 1.51
N GLU A 42 -27.31 -1.30 0.44
CA GLU A 42 -27.93 0.00 0.12
C GLU A 42 -28.59 0.72 1.33
N PRO A 43 -29.38 0.07 2.21
CA PRO A 43 -30.00 0.75 3.35
C PRO A 43 -28.98 1.24 4.40
N TYR A 44 -27.85 0.55 4.56
CA TYR A 44 -26.80 0.96 5.49
C TYR A 44 -25.98 2.11 4.94
N LEU A 45 -25.66 2.09 3.64
CA LEU A 45 -24.86 3.14 3.00
C LEU A 45 -25.49 4.52 3.19
N ARG A 46 -26.82 4.62 3.08
CA ARG A 46 -27.53 5.90 3.31
C ARG A 46 -27.39 6.42 4.74
N VAL A 47 -27.32 5.54 5.72
CA VAL A 47 -27.21 5.90 7.14
C VAL A 47 -25.76 6.17 7.54
N LEU A 48 -24.81 5.41 6.98
CA LEU A 48 -23.43 5.37 7.44
C LEU A 48 -22.47 6.26 6.64
N SER A 49 -22.80 6.62 5.39
CA SER A 49 -21.93 7.49 4.60
C SER A 49 -21.68 8.88 5.24
N PRO A 50 -22.67 9.55 5.85
CA PRO A 50 -22.41 10.79 6.60
C PRO A 50 -21.46 10.60 7.78
N VAL A 51 -21.42 9.40 8.36
CA VAL A 51 -20.55 9.02 9.48
C VAL A 51 -19.12 8.80 9.01
N LEU A 52 -18.96 8.20 7.83
CA LEU A 52 -17.65 8.06 7.20
C LEU A 52 -17.00 9.41 6.90
N ALA A 53 -17.82 10.41 6.52
CA ALA A 53 -17.38 11.79 6.35
C ALA A 53 -17.12 12.52 7.69
N SER A 54 -17.65 12.01 8.80
CA SER A 54 -17.44 12.55 10.15
C SER A 54 -16.17 12.01 10.78
N CYS A 55 -15.31 12.89 11.28
CA CYS A 55 -14.02 12.52 11.89
C CYS A 55 -14.10 11.85 13.28
N ARG A 56 -15.29 11.72 13.88
CA ARG A 56 -15.42 11.34 15.31
C ARG A 56 -15.37 9.83 15.56
N SER A 57 -16.04 9.02 14.75
CA SER A 57 -16.17 7.56 14.94
C SER A 57 -16.45 6.83 13.62
N SER A 58 -15.42 6.71 12.79
CA SER A 58 -15.52 6.01 11.52
C SER A 58 -14.81 4.65 11.59
N ALA A 59 -15.34 3.65 10.90
CA ALA A 59 -14.75 2.32 10.85
C ALA A 59 -13.40 2.35 10.11
N GLU A 60 -12.43 1.58 10.61
CA GLU A 60 -11.14 1.40 9.93
C GLU A 60 -11.26 0.47 8.70
N GLN A 61 -12.30 -0.37 8.69
CA GLN A 61 -12.54 -1.37 7.66
C GLN A 61 -13.97 -1.27 7.13
N ILE A 62 -14.10 -1.27 5.79
CA ILE A 62 -15.38 -1.28 5.09
C ILE A 62 -15.45 -2.51 4.21
N PHE A 63 -16.58 -3.20 4.26
CA PHE A 63 -16.91 -4.29 3.34
C PHE A 63 -18.10 -3.87 2.50
N LEU A 64 -17.87 -3.73 1.20
CA LEU A 64 -18.91 -3.47 0.23
C LEU A 64 -19.34 -4.81 -0.37
N PRO A 65 -20.66 -5.04 -0.53
CA PRO A 65 -21.14 -6.10 -1.41
C PRO A 65 -20.70 -5.80 -2.85
N ASP A 66 -21.18 -6.62 -3.78
CA ASP A 66 -21.00 -6.33 -5.20
C ASP A 66 -21.52 -4.92 -5.52
N ILE A 67 -20.65 -4.06 -6.05
CA ILE A 67 -21.01 -2.67 -6.32
C ILE A 67 -22.11 -2.56 -7.38
N GLY A 68 -22.28 -3.59 -8.22
CA GLY A 68 -23.40 -3.70 -9.16
C GLY A 68 -24.77 -3.79 -8.48
N GLU A 69 -24.85 -4.26 -7.24
CA GLU A 69 -26.09 -4.32 -6.45
C GLU A 69 -26.49 -2.97 -5.84
N LEU A 70 -25.60 -1.97 -5.90
CA LEU A 70 -25.79 -0.65 -5.32
C LEU A 70 -26.30 0.35 -6.36
N SER A 71 -27.11 1.30 -5.89
CA SER A 71 -27.51 2.43 -6.75
C SER A 71 -26.31 3.34 -7.02
N LEU A 72 -26.30 3.99 -8.20
CA LEU A 72 -25.23 4.92 -8.57
C LEU A 72 -25.09 6.06 -7.55
N ASP A 73 -26.21 6.55 -7.01
CA ASP A 73 -26.22 7.60 -5.98
C ASP A 73 -25.53 7.13 -4.70
N SER A 74 -25.80 5.89 -4.26
CA SER A 74 -25.16 5.33 -3.06
C SER A 74 -23.67 5.10 -3.25
N VAL A 75 -23.24 4.61 -4.43
CA VAL A 75 -21.81 4.49 -4.76
C VAL A 75 -21.14 5.87 -4.76
N THR A 76 -21.80 6.89 -5.33
CA THR A 76 -21.29 8.27 -5.37
C THR A 76 -21.09 8.83 -3.96
N VAL A 77 -22.11 8.73 -3.11
CA VAL A 77 -22.07 9.22 -1.73
C VAL A 77 -20.98 8.50 -0.93
N LEU A 78 -20.85 7.19 -1.10
CA LEU A 78 -19.80 6.41 -0.46
C LEU A 78 -18.40 6.83 -0.93
N CYS A 79 -18.19 6.95 -2.24
CA CYS A 79 -16.92 7.36 -2.85
C CYS A 79 -16.46 8.72 -2.33
N ASN A 80 -17.39 9.69 -2.23
CA ASN A 80 -17.13 11.01 -1.66
C ASN A 80 -16.74 10.93 -0.18
N ALA A 81 -17.42 10.07 0.59
CA ALA A 81 -17.10 9.85 2.00
C ALA A 81 -15.73 9.18 2.18
N LEU A 82 -15.40 8.19 1.35
CA LEU A 82 -14.10 7.52 1.34
C LEU A 82 -12.96 8.48 0.98
N ALA A 83 -13.17 9.37 0.01
CA ALA A 83 -12.18 10.37 -0.38
C ALA A 83 -11.83 11.34 0.76
N SER A 84 -12.79 11.62 1.64
CA SER A 84 -12.63 12.55 2.76
C SER A 84 -12.19 11.88 4.07
N SER A 85 -12.40 10.57 4.21
CA SER A 85 -12.12 9.84 5.44
C SER A 85 -10.64 9.55 5.62
N LYS A 86 -10.08 9.97 6.76
CA LYS A 86 -8.70 9.65 7.17
C LYS A 86 -8.57 8.36 7.98
N ARG A 87 -9.71 7.76 8.35
CA ARG A 87 -9.76 6.61 9.27
C ARG A 87 -9.95 5.28 8.57
N VAL A 88 -10.62 5.28 7.42
CA VAL A 88 -10.80 4.06 6.63
C VAL A 88 -9.46 3.69 6.01
N LYS A 89 -8.88 2.60 6.51
CA LYS A 89 -7.60 2.07 6.02
C LYS A 89 -7.79 0.82 5.17
N HIS A 90 -8.86 0.06 5.40
CA HIS A 90 -9.08 -1.22 4.75
C HIS A 90 -10.39 -1.20 3.96
N LEU A 91 -10.31 -1.42 2.66
CA LEU A 91 -11.46 -1.55 1.77
C LEU A 91 -11.54 -2.97 1.24
N ILE A 92 -12.72 -3.59 1.39
CA ILE A 92 -13.07 -4.86 0.75
C ILE A 92 -14.24 -4.60 -0.19
N VAL A 93 -14.12 -4.99 -1.45
CA VAL A 93 -15.13 -4.72 -2.47
C VAL A 93 -15.21 -5.86 -3.49
N ALA A 94 -16.43 -6.19 -3.93
CA ALA A 94 -16.67 -7.09 -5.05
C ALA A 94 -17.18 -6.30 -6.27
N VAL A 95 -16.75 -6.69 -7.46
CA VAL A 95 -17.11 -6.06 -8.74
C VAL A 95 -17.46 -7.16 -9.73
N ARG A 96 -18.76 -7.42 -9.92
CA ARG A 96 -19.21 -8.51 -10.83
C ARG A 96 -19.72 -8.04 -12.18
N GLN A 97 -19.96 -6.74 -12.32
CA GLN A 97 -20.51 -6.13 -13.52
C GLN A 97 -19.41 -5.61 -14.47
N GLU A 98 -19.81 -5.39 -15.72
CA GLU A 98 -18.99 -4.72 -16.73
C GLU A 98 -18.68 -3.26 -16.35
N PRO A 99 -17.66 -2.64 -16.95
CA PRO A 99 -17.35 -1.24 -16.70
C PRO A 99 -18.56 -0.33 -16.91
N ASP A 100 -18.85 0.45 -15.88
CA ASP A 100 -19.93 1.42 -15.87
C ASP A 100 -19.56 2.62 -14.99
N ALA A 101 -20.52 3.54 -14.80
CA ALA A 101 -20.31 4.72 -13.97
C ALA A 101 -19.92 4.39 -12.50
N ARG A 102 -20.31 3.23 -11.96
CA ARG A 102 -19.95 2.82 -10.59
C ARG A 102 -18.49 2.37 -10.53
N VAL A 103 -18.05 1.58 -11.51
CA VAL A 103 -16.63 1.17 -11.63
C VAL A 103 -15.75 2.42 -11.82
N ALA A 104 -16.18 3.35 -12.68
CA ALA A 104 -15.45 4.61 -12.90
C ALA A 104 -15.30 5.44 -11.60
N LEU A 105 -16.38 5.57 -10.82
CA LEU A 105 -16.34 6.26 -9.51
C LEU A 105 -15.41 5.58 -8.51
N LEU A 106 -15.42 4.24 -8.46
CA LEU A 106 -14.48 3.47 -7.63
C LEU A 106 -13.04 3.71 -8.07
N CYS A 107 -12.76 3.65 -9.37
CA CYS A 107 -11.45 3.93 -9.94
C CYS A 107 -10.95 5.34 -9.60
N ASP A 108 -11.80 6.35 -9.71
CA ASP A 108 -11.43 7.73 -9.37
C ASP A 108 -11.23 7.93 -7.88
N THR A 109 -12.02 7.24 -7.05
CA THR A 109 -11.80 7.20 -5.61
C THR A 109 -10.45 6.58 -5.28
N LEU A 110 -10.12 5.43 -5.89
CA LEU A 110 -8.83 4.76 -5.69
C LEU A 110 -7.67 5.66 -6.16
N LYS A 111 -7.75 6.31 -7.32
CA LYS A 111 -6.67 7.22 -7.79
C LYS A 111 -6.37 8.33 -6.79
N ASN A 112 -7.41 8.90 -6.18
CA ASN A 112 -7.30 10.12 -5.37
C ASN A 112 -7.20 9.86 -3.86
N ASN A 113 -7.55 8.66 -3.40
CA ASN A 113 -7.53 8.33 -1.98
C ASN A 113 -6.09 8.22 -1.44
N ARG A 114 -5.86 8.81 -0.26
CA ARG A 114 -4.54 8.88 0.40
C ARG A 114 -4.44 8.10 1.71
N TYR A 115 -5.48 7.35 2.08
CA TYR A 115 -5.62 6.77 3.43
C TYR A 115 -5.91 5.27 3.44
N ILE A 116 -6.48 4.72 2.36
CA ILE A 116 -6.71 3.29 2.20
C ILE A 116 -5.37 2.61 1.95
N GLU A 117 -4.88 1.92 2.97
CA GLU A 117 -3.61 1.20 2.98
C GLU A 117 -3.78 -0.25 2.50
N ARG A 118 -4.95 -0.86 2.71
CA ARG A 118 -5.25 -2.26 2.35
C ARG A 118 -6.48 -2.33 1.45
N LEU A 119 -6.32 -2.94 0.28
CA LEU A 119 -7.40 -3.21 -0.66
C LEU A 119 -7.53 -4.72 -0.85
N ASN A 120 -8.72 -5.26 -0.59
CA ASN A 120 -9.13 -6.58 -1.04
C ASN A 120 -10.22 -6.40 -2.08
N ILE A 121 -9.99 -6.92 -3.28
CA ILE A 121 -10.92 -6.78 -4.38
C ILE A 121 -11.16 -8.11 -5.10
N GLU A 122 -12.42 -8.44 -5.27
CA GLU A 122 -12.87 -9.57 -6.07
C GLU A 122 -13.49 -9.02 -7.36
N ILE A 123 -12.98 -9.46 -8.51
CA ILE A 123 -13.40 -8.96 -9.81
C ILE A 123 -13.84 -10.13 -10.68
N GLU A 124 -15.07 -10.06 -11.17
CA GLU A 124 -15.60 -11.05 -12.10
C GLU A 124 -15.20 -10.73 -13.54
N LYS A 125 -15.45 -9.50 -14.00
CA LYS A 125 -15.24 -9.09 -15.41
C LYS A 125 -13.84 -8.56 -15.68
N THR A 126 -13.19 -9.05 -16.74
CA THR A 126 -11.84 -8.63 -17.13
C THR A 126 -11.74 -7.14 -17.45
N ASP A 127 -12.76 -6.57 -18.09
CA ASP A 127 -12.71 -5.15 -18.48
C ASP A 127 -12.77 -4.22 -17.27
N SER A 128 -13.56 -4.59 -16.24
CA SER A 128 -13.55 -3.92 -14.94
C SER A 128 -12.20 -4.07 -14.24
N ALA A 129 -11.56 -5.25 -14.33
CA ALA A 129 -10.22 -5.48 -13.78
C ALA A 129 -9.19 -4.54 -14.40
N LYS A 130 -9.21 -4.38 -15.73
CA LYS A 130 -8.32 -3.46 -16.46
C LYS A 130 -8.44 -2.02 -15.95
N GLU A 131 -9.66 -1.49 -15.79
CA GLU A 131 -9.84 -0.11 -15.30
C GLU A 131 -9.31 0.09 -13.89
N ILE A 132 -9.57 -0.87 -13.01
CA ILE A 132 -9.14 -0.81 -11.61
C ILE A 132 -7.61 -0.91 -11.52
N LEU A 133 -6.98 -1.78 -12.30
CA LEU A 133 -5.51 -1.90 -12.37
C LEU A 133 -4.88 -0.60 -12.89
N CYS A 134 -5.50 0.06 -13.87
CA CYS A 134 -5.08 1.38 -14.34
C CYS A 134 -5.17 2.43 -13.22
N ALA A 135 -6.24 2.42 -12.41
CA ALA A 135 -6.38 3.31 -11.27
C ALA A 135 -5.31 3.06 -10.20
N LEU A 136 -5.02 1.79 -9.90
CA LEU A 136 -3.99 1.38 -8.94
C LEU A 136 -2.58 1.74 -9.41
N THR A 137 -2.33 1.83 -10.71
CA THR A 137 -1.02 2.21 -11.26
C THR A 137 -0.51 3.56 -10.71
N VAL A 138 -1.41 4.50 -10.42
CA VAL A 138 -1.08 5.84 -9.89
C VAL A 138 -1.43 6.02 -8.41
N ASN A 139 -2.06 5.02 -7.78
CA ASN A 139 -2.39 5.10 -6.36
C ASN A 139 -1.12 5.01 -5.50
N ALA A 140 -0.95 5.97 -4.59
CA ALA A 140 0.22 6.05 -3.71
C ALA A 140 -0.05 5.58 -2.25
N ALA A 141 -1.27 5.14 -1.94
CA ALA A 141 -1.70 4.86 -0.57
C ALA A 141 -1.78 3.35 -0.26
N VAL A 142 -2.24 2.55 -1.23
CA VAL A 142 -2.43 1.11 -1.08
C VAL A 142 -1.05 0.46 -1.03
N THR A 143 -0.75 -0.14 0.12
CA THR A 143 0.51 -0.87 0.36
C THR A 143 0.31 -2.38 0.36
N PHE A 144 -0.92 -2.84 0.64
CA PHE A 144 -1.33 -4.23 0.60
C PHE A 144 -2.49 -4.41 -0.39
N LEU A 145 -2.28 -5.24 -1.41
CA LEU A 145 -3.29 -5.59 -2.41
C LEU A 145 -3.59 -7.08 -2.35
N ASP A 146 -4.85 -7.44 -2.19
CA ASP A 146 -5.37 -8.80 -2.39
C ASP A 146 -6.38 -8.75 -3.53
N ILE A 147 -6.07 -9.40 -4.64
CA ILE A 147 -6.91 -9.35 -5.85
C ILE A 147 -7.30 -10.76 -6.26
N THR A 148 -8.60 -10.98 -6.43
CA THR A 148 -9.17 -12.22 -6.96
C THR A 148 -9.77 -11.91 -8.33
N LEU A 149 -9.26 -12.58 -9.37
CA LEU A 149 -9.82 -12.53 -10.72
C LEU A 149 -10.57 -13.84 -10.97
N ARG A 150 -11.89 -13.76 -11.13
CA ARG A 150 -12.76 -14.94 -11.35
C ARG A 150 -12.79 -15.40 -12.79
N GLU A 151 -12.68 -14.47 -13.74
CA GLU A 151 -12.51 -14.78 -15.15
C GLU A 151 -11.03 -14.85 -15.52
N ALA A 152 -10.71 -15.68 -16.52
CA ALA A 152 -9.36 -15.78 -17.05
C ALA A 152 -8.91 -14.43 -17.61
N ALA A 153 -7.74 -13.96 -17.17
CA ALA A 153 -7.22 -12.66 -17.58
C ALA A 153 -6.92 -12.62 -19.09
N ASN A 154 -7.59 -11.71 -19.80
CA ASN A 154 -7.31 -11.43 -21.21
C ASN A 154 -5.97 -10.65 -21.38
N GLU A 155 -5.56 -10.43 -22.63
CA GLU A 155 -4.30 -9.73 -22.94
C GLU A 155 -4.28 -8.30 -22.38
N GLU A 156 -5.39 -7.57 -22.47
CA GLU A 156 -5.47 -6.20 -21.98
C GLU A 156 -5.36 -6.11 -20.46
N THR A 157 -6.01 -7.02 -19.73
CA THR A 157 -5.93 -7.15 -18.28
C THR A 157 -4.52 -7.54 -17.86
N THR A 158 -3.91 -8.50 -18.56
CA THR A 158 -2.52 -8.92 -18.34
C THR A 158 -1.55 -7.75 -18.48
N LYS A 159 -1.74 -6.93 -19.52
CA LYS A 159 -0.94 -5.72 -19.76
C LYS A 159 -1.17 -4.68 -18.66
N ALA A 160 -2.41 -4.37 -18.32
CA ALA A 160 -2.74 -3.43 -17.25
C ALA A 160 -2.13 -3.85 -15.90
N PHE A 161 -2.16 -5.15 -15.58
CA PHE A 161 -1.53 -5.70 -14.38
C PHE A 161 -0.01 -5.52 -14.42
N SER A 162 0.62 -5.83 -15.56
CA SER A 162 2.06 -5.70 -15.75
C SER A 162 2.53 -4.24 -15.65
N ASP A 163 1.75 -3.31 -16.19
CA ASP A 163 1.99 -1.88 -16.11
C ASP A 163 1.86 -1.36 -14.67
N MET A 164 0.80 -1.78 -13.96
CA MET A 164 0.61 -1.48 -12.55
C MET A 164 1.81 -1.97 -11.72
N LEU A 165 2.22 -3.23 -11.88
CA LEU A 165 3.40 -3.77 -11.18
C LEU A 165 4.68 -3.02 -11.51
N SER A 166 4.88 -2.61 -12.76
CA SER A 166 6.13 -1.98 -13.18
C SER A 166 6.26 -0.55 -12.68
N ARG A 167 5.14 0.15 -12.49
CA ARG A 167 5.10 1.60 -12.20
C ARG A 167 4.66 1.94 -10.79
N ASN A 168 3.77 1.13 -10.19
CA ASN A 168 3.33 1.36 -8.82
C ASN A 168 4.48 1.01 -7.87
N ASP A 169 4.84 2.00 -7.05
CA ASP A 169 5.89 1.86 -6.07
C ASP A 169 5.36 1.80 -4.64
N ALA A 170 4.06 2.05 -4.41
CA ALA A 170 3.43 2.03 -3.09
C ALA A 170 3.12 0.61 -2.59
N ILE A 171 2.70 -0.29 -3.49
CA ILE A 171 2.34 -1.67 -3.14
C ILE A 171 3.60 -2.46 -2.79
N THR A 172 3.63 -2.99 -1.57
CA THR A 172 4.77 -3.75 -1.03
C THR A 172 4.41 -5.19 -0.70
N SER A 173 3.12 -5.47 -0.52
CA SER A 173 2.59 -6.81 -0.30
C SER A 173 1.44 -7.08 -1.25
N MET A 174 1.46 -8.23 -1.92
CA MET A 174 0.45 -8.60 -2.89
C MET A 174 0.03 -10.06 -2.75
N SER A 175 -1.27 -10.30 -2.87
CA SER A 175 -1.89 -11.61 -3.03
C SER A 175 -2.70 -11.61 -4.31
N VAL A 176 -2.51 -12.62 -5.16
CA VAL A 176 -3.23 -12.77 -6.43
C VAL A 176 -3.87 -14.14 -6.47
N TRP A 177 -5.19 -14.17 -6.62
CA TRP A 177 -5.95 -15.38 -6.86
C TRP A 177 -6.53 -15.35 -8.27
N LEU A 178 -6.22 -16.37 -9.07
CA LEU A 178 -6.71 -16.51 -10.44
C LEU A 178 -7.58 -17.76 -10.53
N GLU A 179 -8.79 -17.61 -11.06
CA GLU A 179 -9.68 -18.71 -11.40
C GLU A 179 -9.75 -18.78 -12.94
N GLY A 180 -9.23 -19.84 -13.54
CA GLY A 180 -9.17 -20.00 -14.99
C GLY A 180 -8.06 -20.95 -15.45
N GLU A 181 -8.29 -21.62 -16.59
CA GLU A 181 -7.41 -22.68 -17.10
C GLU A 181 -6.11 -22.14 -17.75
N ASP A 182 -6.05 -20.85 -18.11
CA ASP A 182 -4.94 -20.24 -18.88
C ASP A 182 -4.13 -19.18 -18.10
N ALA A 183 -3.87 -19.41 -16.81
CA ALA A 183 -3.15 -18.42 -15.99
C ALA A 183 -1.63 -18.34 -16.25
N GLN A 184 -1.03 -19.28 -17.01
CA GLN A 184 0.43 -19.32 -17.20
C GLN A 184 0.95 -18.10 -17.97
N HIS A 185 0.31 -17.73 -19.08
CA HIS A 185 0.71 -16.55 -19.86
C HIS A 185 0.64 -15.26 -19.02
N PHE A 186 -0.40 -15.14 -18.20
CA PHE A 186 -0.55 -14.04 -17.26
C PHE A 186 0.59 -14.00 -16.23
N LEU A 187 0.94 -15.14 -15.64
CA LEU A 187 2.05 -15.24 -14.68
C LEU A 187 3.42 -14.95 -15.30
N ASP A 188 3.66 -15.37 -16.54
CA ASP A 188 4.91 -15.07 -17.26
C ASP A 188 5.03 -13.57 -17.57
N SER A 189 3.91 -12.89 -17.83
CA SER A 189 3.88 -11.43 -17.95
C SER A 189 4.16 -10.75 -16.61
N ILE A 190 3.51 -11.20 -15.53
CA ILE A 190 3.77 -10.71 -14.17
C ILE A 190 5.24 -10.89 -13.80
N ALA A 191 5.84 -12.03 -14.12
CA ALA A 191 7.25 -12.31 -13.85
C ALA A 191 8.19 -11.27 -14.47
N ARG A 192 7.93 -10.87 -15.72
CA ARG A 192 8.70 -9.81 -16.41
C ARG A 192 8.49 -8.43 -15.77
N ALA A 193 7.28 -8.12 -15.34
CA ALA A 193 6.99 -6.86 -14.63
C ALA A 193 7.66 -6.81 -13.24
N MET A 194 7.58 -7.91 -12.48
CA MET A 194 8.21 -8.07 -11.17
C MET A 194 9.73 -7.90 -11.19
N ALA A 195 10.38 -8.31 -12.29
CA ALA A 195 11.82 -8.09 -12.46
C ALA A 195 12.20 -6.60 -12.37
N ARG A 196 11.32 -5.71 -12.83
CA ARG A 196 11.49 -4.25 -12.78
C ARG A 196 11.01 -3.63 -11.46
N ASN A 197 9.99 -4.21 -10.82
CA ASN A 197 9.49 -3.73 -9.53
C ASN A 197 10.50 -3.98 -8.40
N ARG A 198 10.82 -2.94 -7.62
CA ARG A 198 11.80 -3.01 -6.50
C ARG A 198 11.17 -3.01 -5.11
N PHE A 199 9.84 -3.01 -5.03
CA PHE A 199 9.10 -2.62 -3.83
C PHE A 199 8.21 -3.71 -3.27
N ILE A 200 7.75 -4.65 -4.12
CA ILE A 200 7.01 -5.83 -3.66
C ILE A 200 7.99 -6.77 -2.97
N VAL A 201 7.84 -6.88 -1.65
CA VAL A 201 8.66 -7.70 -0.74
C VAL A 201 7.92 -8.93 -0.22
N SER A 202 6.60 -8.99 -0.45
CA SER A 202 5.75 -10.13 -0.16
C SER A 202 4.81 -10.38 -1.33
N PHE A 203 4.78 -11.60 -1.84
CA PHE A 203 3.92 -12.02 -2.94
C PHE A 203 3.37 -13.40 -2.66
N ILE A 204 2.06 -13.54 -2.75
CA ILE A 204 1.35 -14.81 -2.63
C ILE A 204 0.54 -15.00 -3.90
N SER A 205 0.68 -16.16 -4.53
CA SER A 205 -0.17 -16.54 -5.65
C SER A 205 -0.98 -17.76 -5.26
N ARG A 206 -2.28 -17.71 -5.53
CA ARG A 206 -3.22 -18.82 -5.42
C ARG A 206 -3.71 -19.11 -6.82
N VAL A 207 -3.17 -20.18 -7.40
CA VAL A 207 -3.53 -20.68 -8.71
C VAL A 207 -3.85 -22.17 -8.59
N ASP A 208 -4.55 -22.72 -9.58
CA ASP A 208 -4.75 -24.15 -9.70
C ASP A 208 -3.40 -24.88 -9.57
N CYS A 209 -3.38 -26.02 -8.88
CA CYS A 209 -2.16 -26.79 -8.60
C CYS A 209 -1.42 -27.28 -9.86
N ARG A 210 -2.06 -27.23 -11.03
CA ARG A 210 -1.45 -27.52 -12.34
C ARG A 210 -0.61 -26.38 -12.90
N ILE A 211 -0.75 -25.17 -12.35
CA ILE A 211 -0.10 -23.96 -12.84
C ILE A 211 1.14 -23.67 -12.00
N TYR A 212 2.27 -23.43 -12.68
CA TYR A 212 3.53 -23.17 -12.02
C TYR A 212 3.77 -21.68 -11.87
N VAL A 213 4.00 -21.22 -10.63
CA VAL A 213 4.45 -19.84 -10.37
C VAL A 213 5.91 -19.70 -10.82
N PRO A 214 6.22 -18.84 -11.81
CA PRO A 214 7.58 -18.69 -12.31
C PRO A 214 8.59 -18.40 -11.19
N CYS A 215 9.72 -19.12 -11.17
CA CYS A 215 10.81 -18.91 -10.21
C CYS A 215 11.26 -17.44 -10.13
N SER A 216 11.26 -16.76 -11.27
CA SER A 216 11.66 -15.36 -11.41
C SER A 216 10.80 -14.39 -10.61
N ILE A 217 9.53 -14.71 -10.34
CA ILE A 217 8.70 -13.93 -9.40
C ILE A 217 9.28 -14.04 -7.99
N LEU A 218 9.53 -15.28 -7.53
CA LEU A 218 10.07 -15.53 -6.19
C LEU A 218 11.48 -14.94 -6.03
N GLU A 219 12.32 -15.00 -7.07
CA GLU A 219 13.63 -14.36 -7.08
C GLU A 219 13.54 -12.84 -6.98
N SER A 220 12.60 -12.22 -7.70
CA SER A 220 12.35 -10.78 -7.63
C SER A 220 11.92 -10.35 -6.22
N VAL A 221 11.02 -11.11 -5.60
CA VAL A 221 10.55 -10.88 -4.22
C VAL A 221 11.70 -11.06 -3.22
N ARG A 222 12.49 -12.12 -3.35
CA ARG A 222 13.68 -12.36 -2.50
C ARG A 222 14.70 -11.24 -2.63
N ARG A 223 14.99 -10.80 -3.86
CA ARG A 223 15.88 -9.66 -4.13
C ARG A 223 15.38 -8.40 -3.42
N ASN A 224 14.10 -8.07 -3.57
CA ASN A 224 13.50 -6.89 -2.96
C ASN A 224 13.53 -6.98 -1.43
N LYS A 225 13.19 -8.16 -0.86
CA LYS A 225 13.27 -8.42 0.58
C LYS A 225 14.70 -8.34 1.13
N CYS A 226 15.68 -8.83 0.39
CA CYS A 226 17.10 -8.65 0.73
C CYS A 226 17.50 -7.17 0.76
N SER A 227 17.03 -6.37 -0.19
CA SER A 227 17.25 -4.91 -0.17
C SER A 227 16.58 -4.26 1.05
N LEU A 228 15.34 -4.62 1.37
CA LEU A 228 14.65 -4.14 2.58
C LEU A 228 15.44 -4.51 3.85
N ASN A 229 15.91 -5.75 3.96
CA ASN A 229 16.73 -6.17 5.11
C ASN A 229 18.04 -5.38 5.22
N ARG A 230 18.69 -5.05 4.10
CA ARG A 230 19.88 -4.18 4.11
C ARG A 230 19.55 -2.75 4.55
N ALA A 231 18.40 -2.22 4.13
CA ALA A 231 17.90 -0.93 4.60
C ALA A 231 17.71 -0.95 6.12
N VAL A 232 17.13 -2.03 6.67
CA VAL A 232 16.93 -2.21 8.12
C VAL A 232 18.26 -2.29 8.87
N GLU A 233 19.24 -3.04 8.36
CA GLU A 233 20.59 -3.09 8.96
C GLU A 233 21.28 -1.72 9.00
N PHE A 234 21.06 -0.89 7.98
CA PHE A 234 21.49 0.51 7.98
C PHE A 234 20.73 1.33 9.02
N ALA A 235 19.41 1.19 9.08
CA ALA A 235 18.57 1.93 10.03
C ALA A 235 18.89 1.63 11.49
N LEU A 236 19.22 0.38 11.77
CA LEU A 236 19.67 -0.10 13.08
C LEU A 236 21.16 0.20 13.34
N GLN A 237 21.86 0.83 12.39
CA GLN A 237 23.29 1.15 12.45
C GLN A 237 24.20 -0.05 12.67
N ARG A 238 23.72 -1.26 12.37
CA ARG A 238 24.53 -2.50 12.41
C ARG A 238 25.54 -2.55 11.28
N ARG A 239 25.19 -1.95 10.14
CA ARG A 239 26.04 -1.85 8.96
C ARG A 239 25.83 -0.53 8.22
N VAL A 240 26.82 0.36 8.32
CA VAL A 240 26.80 1.68 7.68
C VAL A 240 27.72 1.66 6.46
N ASP A 241 27.18 1.23 5.32
CA ASP A 241 27.87 1.26 4.03
C ASP A 241 26.99 1.84 2.91
N ARG A 242 27.60 2.16 1.76
CA ARG A 242 26.91 2.76 0.62
C ARG A 242 25.69 1.94 0.17
N ARG A 243 25.85 0.62 0.05
CA ARG A 243 24.76 -0.27 -0.41
C ARG A 243 23.59 -0.31 0.57
N GLY A 244 23.86 -0.32 1.87
CA GLY A 244 22.84 -0.21 2.92
C GLY A 244 22.12 1.13 2.86
N ALA A 245 22.86 2.21 2.66
CA ALA A 245 22.31 3.56 2.52
C ALA A 245 21.44 3.70 1.25
N GLU A 246 21.86 3.14 0.11
CA GLU A 246 21.07 3.11 -1.14
C GLU A 246 19.77 2.33 -0.96
N CYS A 247 19.82 1.18 -0.29
CA CYS A 247 18.62 0.42 0.05
C CYS A 247 17.73 1.19 1.03
N PHE A 248 18.31 1.89 2.00
CA PHE A 248 17.57 2.72 2.94
C PHE A 248 16.85 3.87 2.23
N GLU A 249 17.52 4.60 1.33
CA GLU A 249 16.92 5.66 0.52
C GLU A 249 15.75 5.13 -0.36
N LEU A 250 15.81 3.86 -0.79
CA LEU A 250 14.74 3.23 -1.55
C LEU A 250 13.47 2.97 -0.72
N PHE A 251 13.62 2.64 0.56
CA PHE A 251 12.50 2.22 1.44
C PHE A 251 12.07 3.26 2.48
N VAL A 252 12.85 4.32 2.70
CA VAL A 252 12.51 5.39 3.66
C VAL A 252 11.16 6.02 3.31
N GLY A 253 10.34 6.27 4.34
CA GLY A 253 8.99 6.79 4.19
C GLY A 253 7.91 5.74 3.84
N ARG A 254 8.28 4.48 3.54
CA ARG A 254 7.31 3.41 3.26
C ARG A 254 6.93 2.63 4.53
N PRO A 255 5.65 2.23 4.70
CA PRO A 255 5.23 1.47 5.88
C PRO A 255 5.95 0.12 6.07
N CYS A 256 6.32 -0.56 4.98
CA CYS A 256 7.07 -1.82 5.04
C CYS A 256 8.42 -1.69 5.78
N MET A 257 9.04 -0.51 5.75
CA MET A 257 10.29 -0.25 6.46
C MET A 257 10.08 -0.28 7.98
N ILE A 258 9.06 0.42 8.47
CA ILE A 258 8.73 0.45 9.90
C ILE A 258 8.40 -0.96 10.38
N ASN A 259 7.50 -1.65 9.68
CA ASN A 259 7.09 -3.01 10.04
C ASN A 259 8.30 -3.96 10.13
N GLN A 260 9.24 -3.89 9.18
CA GLN A 260 10.41 -4.76 9.18
C GLN A 260 11.40 -4.41 10.29
N VAL A 261 11.57 -3.12 10.62
CA VAL A 261 12.40 -2.69 11.77
C VAL A 261 11.80 -3.20 13.08
N THR A 262 10.49 -3.00 13.29
CA THR A 262 9.73 -3.52 14.43
C THR A 262 9.96 -5.03 14.58
N GLU A 263 9.79 -5.79 13.50
CA GLU A 263 9.96 -7.25 13.48
C GLU A 263 11.40 -7.69 13.80
N VAL A 264 12.41 -7.09 13.16
CA VAL A 264 13.82 -7.52 13.28
C VAL A 264 14.45 -7.10 14.61
N ALA A 265 14.07 -5.94 15.14
CA ALA A 265 14.61 -5.43 16.41
C ALA A 265 13.75 -5.81 17.63
N GLY A 266 12.52 -6.29 17.43
CA GLY A 266 11.60 -6.59 18.53
C GLY A 266 11.20 -5.34 19.33
N ILE A 267 11.10 -4.19 18.66
CA ILE A 267 10.78 -2.88 19.25
C ILE A 267 9.38 -2.42 18.86
N THR A 268 8.89 -1.34 19.47
CA THR A 268 7.59 -0.75 19.11
C THR A 268 7.66 0.05 17.81
N ASP A 269 6.50 0.27 17.16
CA ASP A 269 6.42 1.09 15.94
C ASP A 269 6.95 2.51 16.12
N GLU A 270 6.76 3.11 17.29
CA GLU A 270 7.26 4.46 17.57
C GLU A 270 8.79 4.48 17.70
N GLU A 271 9.36 3.49 18.39
CA GLU A 271 10.82 3.33 18.45
C GLU A 271 11.41 3.04 17.07
N ALA A 272 10.74 2.23 16.26
CA ALA A 272 11.13 1.96 14.87
C ALA A 272 11.15 3.24 14.03
N ARG A 273 10.15 4.12 14.18
CA ARG A 273 10.12 5.45 13.52
C ARG A 273 11.30 6.31 13.96
N LEU A 274 11.59 6.37 15.26
CA LEU A 274 12.75 7.12 15.77
C LEU A 274 14.07 6.60 15.21
N LYS A 275 14.23 5.27 15.07
CA LYS A 275 15.41 4.67 14.42
C LYS A 275 15.52 5.05 12.95
N VAL A 276 14.41 5.04 12.21
CA VAL A 276 14.39 5.46 10.80
C VAL A 276 14.74 6.95 10.66
N VAL A 277 14.17 7.82 11.50
CA VAL A 277 14.50 9.26 11.49
C VAL A 277 15.98 9.49 11.82
N ALA A 278 16.52 8.80 12.83
CA ALA A 278 17.95 8.89 13.16
C ALA A 278 18.85 8.41 12.02
N ALA A 279 18.45 7.35 11.32
CA ALA A 279 19.18 6.83 10.16
C ALA A 279 19.11 7.78 8.95
N GLU A 280 18.00 8.49 8.76
CA GLU A 280 17.90 9.53 7.74
C GLU A 280 18.87 10.68 8.03
N HIS A 281 18.94 11.13 9.29
CA HIS A 281 19.94 12.13 9.69
C HIS A 281 21.38 11.64 9.45
N LEU A 282 21.68 10.39 9.80
CA LEU A 282 22.98 9.76 9.56
C LEU A 282 23.33 9.73 8.07
N LEU A 283 22.38 9.36 7.21
CA LEU A 283 22.56 9.34 5.76
C LEU A 283 22.94 10.73 5.24
N ARG A 284 22.24 11.77 5.69
CA ARG A 284 22.49 13.16 5.27
C ARG A 284 23.82 13.69 5.79
N GLU A 285 24.18 13.38 7.03
CA GLU A 285 25.46 13.78 7.62
C GLU A 285 26.65 13.10 6.93
N LYS A 286 26.52 11.81 6.61
CA LYS A 286 27.59 11.01 5.99
C LYS A 286 27.50 10.93 4.47
N TYR A 287 26.67 11.74 3.83
CA TYR A 287 26.38 11.65 2.40
C TYR A 287 27.65 11.60 1.52
N PHE A 288 28.58 12.54 1.71
CA PHE A 288 29.81 12.62 0.91
C PHE A 288 30.76 11.42 1.12
N VAL A 289 30.74 10.86 2.33
CA VAL A 289 31.53 9.66 2.66
C VAL A 289 30.88 8.41 2.08
N LEU A 290 29.55 8.28 2.23
CA LEU A 290 28.77 7.15 1.68
C LEU A 290 28.80 7.14 0.15
N THR A 291 28.82 8.31 -0.49
CA THR A 291 28.95 8.42 -1.95
C THR A 291 30.38 8.22 -2.45
N GLY A 292 31.38 8.28 -1.57
CA GLY A 292 32.79 8.15 -1.93
C GLY A 292 33.43 9.41 -2.52
N ILE A 293 32.70 10.53 -2.60
CA ILE A 293 33.24 11.84 -3.01
C ILE A 293 34.37 12.26 -2.05
N VAL A 294 34.19 11.95 -0.77
CA VAL A 294 35.11 12.31 0.31
C VAL A 294 35.52 11.06 1.07
N ARG A 295 36.82 10.91 1.38
CA ARG A 295 37.29 9.78 2.19
C ARG A 295 36.93 9.90 3.68
N ARG A 296 36.99 11.11 4.24
CA ARG A 296 36.73 11.37 5.67
C ARG A 296 35.95 12.66 5.88
N SER A 297 36.51 13.79 5.45
CA SER A 297 35.92 15.12 5.60
C SER A 297 36.30 16.03 4.43
N VAL A 298 35.46 17.02 4.15
CA VAL A 298 35.79 18.11 3.23
C VAL A 298 36.77 19.03 3.95
N VAL A 299 37.90 19.33 3.31
CA VAL A 299 38.91 20.26 3.81
C VAL A 299 39.29 21.18 2.66
N CYS A 300 39.27 22.48 2.89
CA CYS A 300 39.66 23.47 1.91
C CYS A 300 41.15 23.79 2.02
N TRP A 301 41.67 24.34 0.93
CA TRP A 301 43.03 24.85 0.92
C TRP A 301 43.07 26.24 1.55
N PRO A 302 44.09 26.57 2.38
CA PRO A 302 44.09 27.79 3.19
C PRO A 302 43.77 29.04 2.38
N ALA A 303 42.80 29.82 2.85
CA ALA A 303 42.43 31.12 2.28
C ALA A 303 41.93 32.07 3.38
N ASP A 304 41.92 33.37 3.09
CA ASP A 304 41.56 34.42 4.05
C ASP A 304 40.04 34.59 4.26
N ALA A 305 39.21 33.81 3.55
CA ALA A 305 37.75 33.90 3.57
C ALA A 305 37.12 32.63 4.16
N THR A 306 35.87 32.72 4.62
CA THR A 306 35.10 31.54 5.03
C THR A 306 34.88 30.60 3.84
N GLN A 307 35.35 29.36 3.98
CA GLN A 307 35.27 28.33 2.95
C GLN A 307 34.25 27.25 3.30
N ILE A 308 34.00 26.34 2.36
CA ILE A 308 32.93 25.33 2.48
C ILE A 308 33.21 24.29 3.58
N ASP A 309 34.47 24.07 3.95
CA ASP A 309 34.86 23.21 5.07
C ASP A 309 34.51 23.79 6.46
N ALA A 310 34.23 25.09 6.54
CA ALA A 310 33.74 25.74 7.76
C ALA A 310 32.22 25.57 7.98
N LEU A 311 31.51 24.92 7.05
CA LEU A 311 30.09 24.61 7.23
C LEU A 311 29.87 23.62 8.37
N ASN A 312 28.90 23.93 9.25
CA ASN A 312 28.49 23.03 10.32
C ASN A 312 27.65 21.84 9.79
N SER A 313 27.35 20.88 10.67
CA SER A 313 26.58 19.68 10.30
C SER A 313 25.16 19.99 9.82
N ASP A 314 24.54 21.08 10.28
CA ASP A 314 23.20 21.50 9.82
C ASP A 314 23.23 21.97 8.37
N CYS A 315 24.23 22.78 8.01
CA CYS A 315 24.45 23.23 6.64
C CYS A 315 24.70 22.05 5.70
N TRP A 316 25.54 21.10 6.10
CA TRP A 316 25.80 19.89 5.31
C TRP A 316 24.55 19.04 5.13
N ARG A 317 23.75 18.85 6.19
CA ARG A 317 22.46 18.16 6.10
C ARG A 317 21.51 18.88 5.15
N ALA A 318 21.44 20.22 5.20
CA ALA A 318 20.60 21.01 4.31
C ALA A 318 20.99 20.84 2.84
N ILE A 319 22.28 20.83 2.52
CA ILE A 319 22.78 20.55 1.16
C ILE A 319 22.41 19.12 0.76
N ALA A 320 22.73 18.14 1.61
CA ALA A 320 22.52 16.72 1.31
C ALA A 320 21.05 16.36 1.10
N ARG A 321 20.08 17.14 1.61
CA ARG A 321 18.64 16.91 1.39
C ARG A 321 18.21 17.02 -0.08
N TYR A 322 18.97 17.74 -0.90
CA TYR A 322 18.70 17.89 -2.33
C TYR A 322 19.40 16.85 -3.20
N LEU A 323 20.15 15.93 -2.60
CA LEU A 323 20.97 14.95 -3.30
C LEU A 323 20.46 13.52 -3.05
N ARG A 324 20.58 12.66 -4.05
CA ARG A 324 20.35 11.21 -3.94
C ARG A 324 21.65 10.45 -4.10
N LEU A 325 21.79 9.32 -3.41
CA LEU A 325 23.01 8.50 -3.50
C LEU A 325 23.31 8.04 -4.93
N ASN A 326 22.25 7.83 -5.71
CA ASN A 326 22.32 7.42 -7.12
C ASN A 326 22.67 8.56 -8.09
N ASP A 327 22.73 9.82 -7.63
CA ASP A 327 23.18 10.95 -8.47
C ASP A 327 24.70 10.92 -8.70
N VAL A 328 25.44 10.18 -7.88
CA VAL A 328 26.90 10.08 -7.92
C VAL A 328 27.31 8.75 -8.54
N CYS A 329 27.76 8.80 -9.80
CA CYS A 329 28.41 7.67 -10.46
C CYS A 329 29.86 7.56 -9.98
N ILE A 330 30.17 6.50 -9.24
CA ILE A 330 31.56 6.15 -8.95
C ILE A 330 32.09 5.38 -10.17
N GLN A 331 33.06 5.95 -10.88
CA GLN A 331 33.78 5.29 -11.96
C GLN A 331 34.72 4.20 -11.45
#